data_AF-A0A1I7F6U7-F1
#
_entry.id   AF-A0A1I7F6U7-F1
#
_cell.length_a   1.000
_cell.length_b   1.000
_cell.length_c   1.000
_cell.angle_alpha   90.00
_cell.angle_beta   90.00
_cell.angle_gamma   90.00
#
_symmetry.space_group_name_H-M   'P 1'
#
loop_
_entity.id
_entity.type
_entity.pdbx_description
1 polymer ?
#
loop_
_entity_poly.entity_id
_entity_poly.type
_entity_poly.pdbx_seq_one_letter_code
_entity_poly.pdbx_strand_id
1 'polypeptide(L)'
;MKIFLANLRKYNEGQLIGAWLELPAKDSEIQEVLRNIDVTDEDLEYFIFDYECEFPGTFIKKYSDIDELNYIAEELYDMDEEEIKICSTIMKNENCTLDKAIDEKDNRLIINLNSSESNIDVNLALSYIDQIYGDVINIDKETLARYFDLKRFGEDLKENFNIDEDETIAVRNV
;
A
#
# COMPACT_ATOMS: atom_id res chain seq x y z
N MET A 1 13.51 0.39 0.22
CA MET A 1 13.21 1.63 -0.53
C MET A 1 14.51 2.43 -0.69
N LYS A 2 14.70 3.20 -1.77
CA LYS A 2 15.89 4.06 -1.94
C LYS A 2 15.50 5.47 -2.38
N ILE A 3 16.19 6.48 -1.86
CA ILE A 3 16.01 7.88 -2.25
C ILE A 3 17.35 8.47 -2.71
N PHE A 4 17.31 9.32 -3.73
CA PHE A 4 18.48 10.05 -4.20
C PHE A 4 18.47 11.46 -3.61
N LEU A 5 19.34 11.69 -2.64
CA LEU A 5 19.52 12.98 -2.00
C LEU A 5 20.46 13.84 -2.85
N ALA A 6 20.03 15.05 -3.18
CA ALA A 6 20.82 16.01 -3.95
C ALA A 6 21.02 17.32 -3.18
N ASN A 7 22.20 17.90 -3.34
CA ASN A 7 22.56 19.20 -2.76
C ASN A 7 21.85 20.32 -3.52
N LEU A 8 20.97 21.06 -2.84
CA LEU A 8 20.11 22.07 -3.44
C LEU A 8 20.92 23.28 -3.94
N ARG A 9 21.92 23.72 -3.17
CA ARG A 9 22.78 24.84 -3.55
C ARG A 9 23.56 24.52 -4.81
N LYS A 10 24.20 23.34 -4.87
CA LYS A 10 24.93 22.89 -6.06
C LYS A 10 24.02 22.75 -7.27
N TYR A 11 22.82 22.22 -7.06
CA TYR A 11 21.82 22.11 -8.13
C TYR A 11 21.45 23.48 -8.70
N ASN A 12 21.27 24.51 -7.85
CA ASN A 12 21.02 25.89 -8.28
C ASN A 12 22.22 26.52 -9.01
N GLU A 13 23.45 26.08 -8.72
CA GLU A 13 24.68 26.44 -9.45
C GLU A 13 24.83 25.66 -10.79
N GLY A 14 23.87 24.80 -11.14
CA GLY A 14 23.88 24.00 -12.37
C GLY A 14 24.61 22.66 -12.24
N GLN A 15 24.90 22.20 -11.03
CA GLN A 15 25.63 20.96 -10.75
C GLN A 15 24.75 19.98 -9.95
N LEU A 16 24.43 18.82 -10.53
CA LEU A 16 23.75 17.75 -9.80
C LEU A 16 24.78 16.94 -8.99
N ILE A 17 24.95 17.31 -7.72
CA ILE A 17 25.72 16.55 -6.74
C ILE A 17 24.73 15.85 -5.82
N GLY A 18 24.75 14.53 -5.81
CA GLY A 18 23.83 13.72 -5.02
C GLY A 18 24.27 12.27 -4.87
N ALA A 19 23.60 11.54 -3.99
CA ALA A 19 23.90 10.15 -3.68
C ALA A 19 22.64 9.39 -3.25
N TRP A 20 22.63 8.08 -3.51
CA TRP A 20 21.57 7.17 -3.06
C TRP A 20 21.70 6.87 -1.58
N LEU A 21 20.57 6.90 -0.88
CA LEU A 21 20.38 6.43 0.49
C LEU A 21 19.35 5.30 0.47
N GLU A 22 19.70 4.17 1.08
CA GLU A 22 18.80 3.04 1.26
C GLU A 22 18.05 3.19 2.59
N LEU A 23 16.74 3.00 2.57
CA LEU A 23 15.85 3.14 3.71
C LEU A 23 15.30 1.76 4.15
N PRO A 24 15.13 1.53 5.46
CA PRO A 24 15.37 2.49 6.54
C PRO A 24 16.86 2.73 6.83
N ALA A 25 17.22 3.97 7.15
CA ALA A 25 18.58 4.44 7.44
C ALA A 25 18.68 5.06 8.83
N LYS A 26 19.79 4.80 9.52
CA LYS A 26 20.11 5.47 10.79
C LYS A 26 20.61 6.89 10.54
N ASP A 27 20.48 7.75 11.56
CA ASP A 27 21.04 9.11 11.55
C ASP A 27 22.49 9.16 11.07
N SER A 28 23.33 8.22 11.51
CA SER A 28 24.74 8.18 11.10
C SER A 28 24.92 7.99 9.60
N GLU A 29 24.07 7.16 8.97
CA GLU A 29 24.10 6.86 7.54
C GLU A 29 23.55 8.03 6.72
N ILE A 30 22.46 8.65 7.19
CA ILE A 30 21.91 9.88 6.60
C ILE A 30 22.98 10.97 6.61
N GLN A 31 23.61 11.21 7.77
CA GLN A 31 24.65 12.23 7.92
C GLN A 31 25.90 11.93 7.09
N GLU A 32 26.25 10.66 6.90
CA GLU A 32 27.33 10.26 6.01
C GLU A 32 27.01 10.60 4.55
N VAL A 33 25.80 10.26 4.08
CA VAL A 33 25.35 10.62 2.72
C VAL A 33 25.32 12.13 2.51
N LEU A 34 24.78 12.89 3.47
CA LEU A 34 24.75 14.36 3.40
C LEU A 34 26.16 14.96 3.29
N ARG A 35 27.11 14.50 4.11
CA ARG A 35 28.52 14.94 4.00
C ARG A 35 29.13 14.60 2.64
N ASN A 36 28.82 13.42 2.10
CA ASN A 36 29.35 12.98 0.79
C ASN A 36 28.84 13.82 -0.39
N ILE A 37 27.70 14.50 -0.23
CA ILE A 37 27.12 15.40 -1.24
C ILE A 37 27.42 16.88 -0.94
N ASP A 38 28.43 17.17 -0.11
CA ASP A 38 28.84 18.51 0.31
C ASP A 38 27.71 19.31 1.00
N VAL A 39 26.82 18.64 1.74
CA VAL A 39 25.85 19.28 2.64
C VAL A 39 26.43 19.28 4.05
N THR A 40 26.52 20.46 4.65
CA THR A 40 27.11 20.69 5.98
C THR A 40 26.04 21.10 6.99
N ASP A 41 26.26 20.84 8.29
CA ASP A 41 25.31 21.11 9.37
C ASP A 41 24.81 22.56 9.46
N GLU A 42 25.59 23.53 8.96
CA GLU A 42 25.23 24.96 8.94
C GLU A 42 24.24 25.33 7.82
N ASP A 43 24.16 24.51 6.75
CA ASP A 43 23.36 24.72 5.54
C ASP A 43 22.76 23.37 5.08
N LEU A 44 21.74 22.86 5.80
CA LEU A 44 21.01 21.62 5.48
C LEU A 44 20.08 21.79 4.25
N GLU A 45 20.64 22.27 3.14
CA GLU A 45 19.93 22.49 1.89
C GLU A 45 20.09 21.27 0.96
N TYR A 46 19.30 20.22 1.22
CA TYR A 46 19.17 19.06 0.34
C TYR A 46 17.72 18.84 -0.10
N PHE A 47 17.53 17.95 -1.06
CA PHE A 47 16.21 17.49 -1.46
C PHE A 47 16.26 16.09 -2.07
N ILE A 48 15.11 15.43 -2.14
CA ILE A 48 14.95 14.15 -2.83
C ILE A 48 14.75 14.46 -4.31
N PHE A 49 15.77 14.18 -5.13
CA PHE A 49 15.73 14.41 -6.57
C PHE A 49 15.11 13.23 -7.33
N ASP A 50 15.31 12.01 -6.84
CA ASP A 50 14.76 10.78 -7.41
C ASP A 50 14.54 9.72 -6.32
N TYR A 51 13.82 8.63 -6.65
CA TYR A 51 13.60 7.51 -5.73
C TYR A 51 13.35 6.19 -6.47
N GLU A 52 13.65 5.08 -5.80
CA GLU A 52 13.30 3.72 -6.22
C GLU A 52 12.49 3.05 -5.11
N CYS A 53 11.27 2.63 -5.44
CA CYS A 53 10.40 1.87 -4.54
C CYS A 53 9.73 0.75 -5.34
N GLU A 54 9.80 -0.47 -4.82
CA GLU A 54 9.13 -1.64 -5.42
C GLU A 54 7.61 -1.58 -5.21
N PHE A 55 7.14 -0.79 -4.24
CA PHE A 55 5.73 -0.67 -3.93
C PHE A 55 4.98 0.19 -4.96
N PRO A 56 3.99 -0.36 -5.69
CA PRO A 56 3.26 0.36 -6.74
C PRO A 56 2.51 1.58 -6.21
N GLY A 57 2.51 2.67 -6.98
CA GLY A 57 1.78 3.90 -6.61
C GLY A 57 2.47 4.76 -5.55
N THR A 58 3.66 4.37 -5.08
CA THR A 58 4.47 5.19 -4.17
C THR A 58 4.87 6.50 -4.85
N PHE A 59 4.55 7.62 -4.20
CA PHE A 59 4.95 8.95 -4.63
C PHE A 59 5.68 9.68 -3.52
N ILE A 60 6.98 9.91 -3.73
CA ILE A 60 7.83 10.64 -2.79
C ILE A 60 7.98 12.08 -3.29
N LYS A 61 7.59 13.03 -2.45
CA LYS A 61 7.76 14.47 -2.75
C LYS A 61 9.22 14.87 -2.55
N LYS A 62 9.62 15.90 -3.29
CA LYS A 62 10.94 16.54 -3.25
C LYS A 62 11.45 16.84 -1.83
N TYR A 63 10.56 17.22 -0.92
CA TYR A 63 10.87 17.64 0.45
C TYR A 63 10.14 16.75 1.47
N SER A 64 9.95 15.47 1.15
CA SER A 64 9.42 14.52 2.14
C SER A 64 10.42 14.36 3.28
N ASP A 65 9.90 14.15 4.48
CA ASP A 65 10.70 13.95 5.68
C ASP A 65 11.37 12.56 5.66
N ILE A 66 12.66 12.48 5.99
CA ILE A 66 13.40 11.21 5.93
C ILE A 66 12.93 10.25 7.04
N ASP A 67 12.52 10.76 8.20
CA ASP A 67 12.04 9.92 9.29
C ASP A 67 10.66 9.32 8.94
N GLU A 68 9.78 10.09 8.30
CA GLU A 68 8.53 9.56 7.73
C GLU A 68 8.80 8.48 6.68
N LEU A 69 9.78 8.68 5.80
CA LEU A 69 10.16 7.67 4.81
C LEU A 69 10.83 6.45 5.44
N ASN A 70 11.59 6.61 6.53
CA ASN A 70 12.14 5.50 7.30
C ASN A 70 11.02 4.64 7.89
N TYR A 71 10.02 5.27 8.52
CA TYR A 71 8.84 4.57 9.03
C TYR A 71 8.14 3.77 7.92
N ILE A 72 7.87 4.41 6.77
CA ILE A 72 7.26 3.71 5.63
C ILE A 72 8.14 2.54 5.17
N ALA A 73 9.46 2.70 5.13
CA ALA A 73 10.37 1.63 4.72
C ALA A 73 10.38 0.45 5.70
N GLU A 74 10.30 0.72 7.00
CA GLU A 74 10.20 -0.30 8.05
C GLU A 74 8.90 -1.07 7.92
N GLU A 75 7.76 -0.38 7.85
CA GLU A 75 6.45 -1.01 7.68
C GLU A 75 6.39 -1.87 6.42
N LEU A 76 6.90 -1.37 5.28
CA LEU A 76 6.97 -2.13 4.04
C LEU A 76 7.85 -3.38 4.13
N TYR A 77 8.90 -3.37 4.96
CA TYR A 77 9.80 -4.51 5.11
C TYR A 77 9.14 -5.65 5.90
N ASP A 78 8.29 -5.29 6.86
CA ASP A 78 7.60 -6.24 7.73
C ASP A 78 6.29 -6.77 7.13
N MET A 79 5.76 -6.10 6.10
CA MET A 79 4.51 -6.48 5.44
C MET A 79 4.61 -7.73 4.57
N ASP A 80 3.58 -8.57 4.61
CA ASP A 80 3.43 -9.71 3.69
C ASP A 80 2.72 -9.34 2.36
N GLU A 81 2.61 -10.31 1.46
CA GLU A 81 1.97 -10.11 0.15
C GLU A 81 0.48 -9.71 0.25
N GLU A 82 -0.25 -10.20 1.25
CA GLU A 82 -1.66 -9.88 1.48
C GLU A 82 -1.80 -8.43 1.96
N GLU A 83 -0.97 -8.02 2.91
CA GLU A 83 -0.93 -6.65 3.41
C GLU A 83 -0.55 -5.64 2.31
N ILE A 84 0.44 -5.99 1.47
CA ILE A 84 0.83 -5.17 0.31
C ILE A 84 -0.36 -4.97 -0.64
N LYS A 85 -1.14 -6.03 -0.87
CA LYS A 85 -2.32 -5.99 -1.73
C LYS A 85 -3.43 -5.14 -1.11
N ILE A 86 -3.64 -5.23 0.20
CA ILE A 86 -4.60 -4.39 0.93
C ILE A 86 -4.24 -2.91 0.77
N CYS A 87 -3.00 -2.52 1.07
CA CYS A 87 -2.54 -1.15 0.93
C CYS A 87 -2.67 -0.65 -0.51
N SER A 88 -2.27 -1.45 -1.49
CA SER A 88 -2.40 -1.12 -2.92
C SER A 88 -3.86 -0.88 -3.32
N THR A 89 -4.77 -1.70 -2.79
CA THR A 89 -6.21 -1.58 -3.05
C THR A 89 -6.78 -0.30 -2.43
N ILE A 90 -6.38 0.04 -1.20
CA ILE A 90 -6.78 1.28 -0.51
C ILE A 90 -6.27 2.51 -1.29
N MET A 91 -4.98 2.52 -1.65
CA MET A 91 -4.37 3.64 -2.38
C MET A 91 -5.08 3.92 -3.70
N LYS A 92 -5.34 2.88 -4.51
CA LYS A 92 -6.00 3.03 -5.81
C LYS A 92 -7.44 3.53 -5.69
N ASN A 93 -8.21 2.96 -4.77
CA ASN A 93 -9.65 3.25 -4.67
C ASN A 93 -9.94 4.55 -3.91
N GLU A 94 -9.10 4.93 -2.94
CA GLU A 94 -9.26 6.19 -2.20
C GLU A 94 -8.41 7.33 -2.74
N ASN A 95 -7.54 7.06 -3.72
CA ASN A 95 -6.56 8.02 -4.24
C ASN A 95 -5.74 8.66 -3.10
N CYS A 96 -5.22 7.81 -2.20
CA CYS A 96 -4.45 8.24 -1.04
C CYS A 96 -2.97 7.82 -1.12
N THR A 97 -2.17 8.36 -0.22
CA THR A 97 -0.74 8.08 -0.13
C THR A 97 -0.48 6.75 0.60
N LEU A 98 0.73 6.22 0.43
CA LEU A 98 1.12 4.92 1.00
C LEU A 98 1.09 4.94 2.53
N ASP A 99 1.59 6.01 3.16
CA ASP A 99 1.51 6.23 4.61
C ASP A 99 0.06 6.09 5.11
N LYS A 100 -0.89 6.80 4.48
CA LYS A 100 -2.30 6.70 4.84
C LYS A 100 -2.85 5.29 4.65
N ALA A 101 -2.43 4.58 3.61
CA ALA A 101 -2.90 3.22 3.38
C ALA A 101 -2.35 2.24 4.43
N ILE A 102 -1.08 2.38 4.84
CA ILE A 102 -0.45 1.60 5.90
C ILE A 102 -1.18 1.81 7.22
N ASP A 103 -1.44 3.07 7.61
CA ASP A 103 -2.12 3.40 8.86
C ASP A 103 -3.58 2.89 8.90
N GLU A 104 -4.19 2.70 7.74
CA GLU A 104 -5.59 2.33 7.60
C GLU A 104 -5.83 0.83 7.37
N LYS A 105 -4.81 0.05 6.99
CA LYS A 105 -4.96 -1.35 6.56
C LYS A 105 -5.67 -2.22 7.61
N ASP A 106 -5.36 -2.00 8.89
CA ASP A 106 -5.90 -2.76 10.01
C ASP A 106 -7.31 -2.31 10.43
N ASN A 107 -7.77 -1.16 9.90
CA ASN A 107 -9.10 -0.61 10.16
C ASN A 107 -10.12 -1.00 9.08
N ARG A 108 -9.79 -2.00 8.24
CA ARG A 108 -10.63 -2.46 7.13
C ARG A 108 -11.24 -3.82 7.41
N LEU A 109 -12.43 -4.01 6.86
CA LEU A 109 -12.94 -5.36 6.67
C LEU A 109 -12.35 -5.92 5.38
N ILE A 110 -11.65 -7.04 5.53
CA ILE A 110 -10.99 -7.76 4.45
C ILE A 110 -11.77 -9.06 4.21
N ILE A 111 -12.17 -9.28 2.95
CA ILE A 111 -12.80 -10.51 2.49
C ILE A 111 -11.85 -11.22 1.54
N ASN A 112 -11.46 -12.45 1.88
CA ASN A 112 -10.55 -13.26 1.08
C ASN A 112 -11.38 -14.08 0.08
N LEU A 113 -11.19 -13.78 -1.20
CA LEU A 113 -11.98 -14.34 -2.28
C LEU A 113 -11.43 -15.69 -2.73
N ASN A 114 -12.33 -16.59 -3.09
CA ASN A 114 -11.96 -17.93 -3.52
C ASN A 114 -11.72 -17.97 -5.03
N SER A 115 -10.47 -18.15 -5.46
CA SER A 115 -10.08 -18.17 -6.87
C SER A 115 -10.74 -19.28 -7.73
N SER A 116 -11.44 -20.24 -7.12
CA SER A 116 -12.21 -21.26 -7.84
C SER A 116 -13.58 -20.78 -8.35
N GLU A 117 -14.09 -19.65 -7.86
CA GLU A 117 -15.33 -19.04 -8.36
C GLU A 117 -15.03 -17.92 -9.36
N SER A 118 -15.42 -18.15 -10.61
CA SER A 118 -15.21 -17.23 -11.74
C SER A 118 -16.15 -16.01 -11.75
N ASN A 119 -17.31 -16.08 -11.09
CA ASN A 119 -18.22 -14.95 -11.00
C ASN A 119 -17.91 -14.15 -9.73
N ILE A 120 -17.29 -12.98 -9.90
CA ILE A 120 -16.85 -12.13 -8.80
C ILE A 120 -17.98 -11.75 -7.81
N ASP A 121 -19.20 -11.53 -8.30
CA ASP A 121 -20.33 -11.16 -7.45
C ASP A 121 -20.71 -12.36 -6.55
N VAL A 122 -20.85 -13.55 -7.13
CA VAL A 122 -21.11 -14.80 -6.38
C VAL A 122 -19.97 -15.14 -5.43
N ASN A 123 -18.72 -14.91 -5.85
CA ASN A 123 -17.53 -15.15 -5.05
C ASN A 123 -17.51 -14.26 -3.80
N LEU A 124 -17.74 -12.96 -3.99
CA LEU A 124 -17.82 -12.00 -2.90
C LEU A 124 -18.95 -12.36 -1.93
N ALA A 125 -20.13 -12.71 -2.45
CA ALA A 125 -21.25 -13.14 -1.63
C ALA A 125 -20.91 -14.36 -0.78
N LEU A 126 -20.37 -15.43 -1.38
CA LEU A 126 -20.02 -16.65 -0.66
C LEU A 126 -18.92 -16.39 0.38
N SER A 127 -17.85 -15.71 -0.01
CA SER A 127 -16.71 -15.41 0.86
C SER A 127 -17.11 -14.50 2.02
N TYR A 128 -17.93 -13.47 1.76
CA TYR A 128 -18.49 -12.60 2.79
C TYR A 128 -19.35 -13.39 3.78
N ILE A 129 -20.23 -14.28 3.29
CA ILE A 129 -21.10 -15.03 4.19
C ILE A 129 -20.25 -15.95 5.08
N ASP A 130 -19.31 -16.68 4.48
CA ASP A 130 -18.42 -17.60 5.18
C ASP A 130 -17.58 -16.91 6.26
N GLN A 131 -16.96 -15.78 5.95
CA GLN A 131 -16.09 -15.07 6.90
C GLN A 131 -16.85 -14.30 7.98
N ILE A 132 -18.02 -13.72 7.67
CA ILE A 132 -18.77 -12.88 8.62
C ILE A 132 -19.74 -13.69 9.48
N TYR A 133 -20.46 -14.63 8.88
CA TYR A 133 -21.47 -15.42 9.57
C TYR A 133 -20.99 -16.82 9.93
N GLY A 134 -19.79 -17.19 9.48
CA GLY A 134 -19.20 -18.51 9.67
C GLY A 134 -19.71 -19.52 8.66
N ASP A 135 -19.35 -20.78 8.90
CA ASP A 135 -19.72 -21.95 8.11
C ASP A 135 -21.23 -21.99 7.82
N VAL A 136 -21.61 -21.50 6.64
CA VAL A 136 -22.81 -21.99 5.95
C VAL A 136 -22.59 -23.41 5.44
N ILE A 137 -21.41 -24.01 5.68
CA ILE A 137 -20.90 -25.30 5.17
C ILE A 137 -21.87 -26.48 5.31
N ASN A 138 -22.86 -26.41 6.19
CA ASN A 138 -23.91 -27.43 6.24
C ASN A 138 -24.95 -27.34 5.10
N ILE A 139 -24.91 -26.28 4.29
CA ILE A 139 -25.73 -26.08 3.10
C ILE A 139 -24.76 -25.99 1.91
N ASP A 140 -24.81 -27.00 1.05
CA ASP A 140 -24.02 -26.96 -0.18
C ASP A 140 -24.47 -25.77 -1.05
N LYS A 141 -23.54 -25.29 -1.88
CA LYS A 141 -23.76 -24.12 -2.75
C LYS A 141 -24.99 -24.26 -3.64
N GLU A 142 -25.30 -25.46 -4.15
CA GLU A 142 -26.48 -25.66 -4.99
C GLU A 142 -27.77 -25.51 -4.19
N THR A 143 -27.79 -26.03 -2.96
CA THR A 143 -28.94 -25.86 -2.06
C THR A 143 -29.11 -24.38 -1.69
N LEU A 144 -28.04 -23.66 -1.37
CA LEU A 144 -28.11 -22.23 -1.04
C LEU A 144 -28.66 -21.42 -2.23
N ALA A 145 -28.16 -21.68 -3.44
CA ALA A 145 -28.58 -20.99 -4.66
C ALA A 145 -30.05 -21.21 -5.05
N ARG A 146 -30.72 -22.25 -4.51
CA ARG A 146 -32.18 -22.45 -4.72
C ARG A 146 -33.05 -21.50 -3.92
N TYR A 147 -32.53 -20.94 -2.83
CA TYR A 147 -33.30 -20.13 -1.88
C TYR A 147 -32.73 -18.73 -1.68
N PHE A 148 -31.49 -18.48 -2.12
CA PHE A 148 -30.81 -17.22 -1.94
C PHE A 148 -30.09 -16.80 -3.24
N ASP A 149 -30.36 -15.58 -3.70
CA ASP A 149 -29.76 -15.03 -4.91
C ASP A 149 -28.36 -14.47 -4.60
N LEU A 150 -27.37 -15.37 -4.65
CA LEU A 150 -25.97 -15.04 -4.37
C LEU A 150 -25.42 -13.97 -5.32
N LYS A 151 -25.84 -13.98 -6.59
CA LYS A 151 -25.35 -13.01 -7.58
C LYS A 151 -25.80 -11.61 -7.23
N ARG A 152 -27.10 -11.45 -6.97
CA ARG A 152 -27.68 -10.15 -6.63
C ARG A 152 -27.17 -9.63 -5.29
N PHE A 153 -27.01 -10.52 -4.30
CA PHE A 153 -26.41 -10.13 -3.03
C PHE A 153 -24.95 -9.66 -3.20
N GLY A 154 -24.17 -10.34 -4.05
CA GLY A 154 -22.82 -9.93 -4.41
C GLY A 154 -22.74 -8.58 -5.11
N GLU A 155 -23.67 -8.30 -6.03
CA GLU A 155 -23.80 -7.00 -6.69
C GLU A 155 -24.05 -5.89 -5.68
N ASP A 156 -24.96 -6.09 -4.72
CA ASP A 156 -25.25 -5.14 -3.64
C ASP A 156 -24.02 -4.94 -2.71
N LEU A 157 -23.27 -6.01 -2.42
CA LEU A 157 -22.04 -5.91 -1.63
C LEU A 157 -20.96 -5.09 -2.34
N LYS A 158 -20.77 -5.28 -3.66
CA LYS A 158 -19.75 -4.57 -4.44
C LYS A 158 -19.87 -3.05 -4.40
N GLU A 159 -21.05 -2.51 -4.15
CA GLU A 159 -21.20 -1.06 -3.96
C GLU A 159 -20.41 -0.52 -2.76
N ASN A 160 -20.07 -1.40 -1.80
CA ASN A 160 -19.38 -1.04 -0.57
C ASN A 160 -17.96 -1.63 -0.48
N PHE A 161 -17.54 -2.46 -1.44
CA PHE A 161 -16.24 -3.14 -1.41
C PHE A 161 -15.37 -2.71 -2.59
N ASN A 162 -14.10 -2.44 -2.28
CA ASN A 162 -13.05 -2.24 -3.26
C ASN A 162 -12.36 -3.58 -3.49
N ILE A 163 -12.42 -4.08 -4.73
CA ILE A 163 -11.80 -5.36 -5.12
C ILE A 163 -10.45 -5.06 -5.76
N ASP A 164 -9.44 -5.86 -5.42
CA ASP A 164 -8.12 -5.75 -6.02
C ASP A 164 -8.11 -6.22 -7.50
N GLU A 165 -7.01 -5.96 -8.21
CA GLU A 165 -6.92 -6.26 -9.65
C GLU A 165 -6.94 -7.76 -9.98
N ASP A 166 -6.47 -8.62 -9.07
CA ASP A 166 -6.45 -10.07 -9.30
C ASP A 166 -7.72 -10.77 -8.78
N GLU A 167 -8.69 -10.00 -8.27
CA GLU A 167 -9.94 -10.52 -7.69
C GLU A 167 -9.73 -11.56 -6.58
N THR A 168 -8.72 -11.37 -5.73
CA THR A 168 -8.40 -12.26 -4.61
C THR A 168 -8.77 -11.69 -3.25
N ILE A 169 -8.88 -10.37 -3.12
CA ILE A 169 -9.31 -9.70 -1.89
C ILE A 169 -10.35 -8.61 -2.20
N ALA A 170 -11.27 -8.41 -1.26
CA ALA A 170 -12.18 -7.28 -1.25
C ALA A 170 -12.09 -6.55 0.08
N VAL A 171 -11.88 -5.23 0.02
CA VAL A 171 -11.61 -4.38 1.18
C VAL A 171 -12.72 -3.34 1.32
N ARG A 172 -13.23 -3.12 2.54
CA ARG A 172 -14.14 -2.00 2.83
C ARG A 172 -13.85 -1.31 4.15
N ASN A 173 -14.39 -0.11 4.29
CA ASN A 173 -14.42 0.61 5.57
C ASN A 173 -15.34 -0.11 6.57
N VAL A 174 -14.94 -0.09 7.85
CA VAL A 174 -15.74 -0.60 8.98
C VAL A 174 -16.63 0.52 9.54
#